data_AF-A0ABD7R8Y2-F1
#
_entry.id   AF-A0ABD7R8Y2-F1
#
_cell.length_a   1.000
_cell.length_b   1.000
_cell.length_c   1.000
_cell.angle_alpha   90.00
_cell.angle_beta   90.00
_cell.angle_gamma   90.00
#
_symmetry.space_group_name_H-M   'P 1'
#
loop_
_entity.id
_entity.type
_entity.pdbx_description
1 polymer ?
#
loop_
_entity_poly.entity_id
_entity_poly.type
_entity_poly.pdbx_seq_one_letter_code
_entity_poly.pdbx_strand_id
1 'polypeptide(L)' 'MGKVNKVNILGEDRSGDFLELEVLIDDMPYKGKVRKSTRLMTPPFIYKHQDQIIELIGENKFKAMCSLKLESDFFID' A
#
# COMPACT_ATOMS: atom_id res chain seq x y z
N MET A 1 -9.85 -0.84 -20.82
CA MET A 1 -8.84 -1.02 -19.76
C MET A 1 -9.21 -0.04 -18.68
N GLY A 2 -9.49 -0.53 -17.47
CA GLY A 2 -10.05 0.35 -16.45
C GLY A 2 -9.07 1.40 -15.95
N LYS A 3 -9.54 2.56 -15.52
CA LYS A 3 -8.67 3.62 -14.99
C LYS A 3 -8.67 3.55 -13.47
N VAL A 4 -7.48 3.63 -12.87
CA VAL A 4 -7.36 3.82 -11.42
C VAL A 4 -7.82 5.23 -11.07
N ASN A 5 -8.96 5.33 -10.41
CA ASN A 5 -9.56 6.60 -9.99
C ASN A 5 -9.03 7.02 -8.62
N LYS A 6 -8.82 6.07 -7.69
CA LYS A 6 -8.38 6.35 -6.33
C LYS A 6 -7.66 5.17 -5.70
N VAL A 7 -6.72 5.47 -4.81
CA VAL A 7 -6.07 4.49 -3.93
C VAL A 7 -6.17 4.97 -2.49
N ASN A 8 -6.75 4.13 -1.62
CA ASN A 8 -6.83 4.34 -0.18
C ASN A 8 -5.95 3.28 0.52
N ILE A 9 -5.22 3.69 1.56
CA ILE A 9 -4.52 2.76 2.44
C ILE A 9 -5.49 2.44 3.59
N LEU A 10 -5.90 1.18 3.69
CA LEU A 10 -6.82 0.72 4.74
C LEU A 10 -6.08 0.50 6.06
N GLY A 11 -4.80 0.11 6.01
CA GLY A 11 -3.99 -0.13 7.18
C GLY A 11 -2.75 -0.96 6.87
N GLU A 12 -2.08 -1.41 7.93
CA GLU A 12 -0.98 -2.37 7.84
C GLU A 12 -1.42 -3.73 8.37
N ASP A 13 -0.91 -4.78 7.75
CA ASP A 13 -1.03 -6.13 8.27
C ASP A 13 -0.31 -6.24 9.62
N ARG A 14 -0.67 -7.23 10.44
CA ARG A 14 -0.11 -7.43 11.79
C ARG A 14 1.41 -7.58 11.78
N SER A 15 1.97 -8.16 10.72
CA SER A 15 3.42 -8.28 10.53
C SER A 15 4.09 -6.94 10.20
N GLY A 16 3.34 -5.96 9.69
CA GLY A 16 3.87 -4.69 9.16
C GLY A 16 4.63 -4.82 7.84
N ASP A 17 4.68 -6.02 7.26
CA ASP A 17 5.34 -6.27 5.97
C ASP A 17 4.47 -5.84 4.79
N PHE A 18 3.15 -5.82 4.98
CA PHE A 18 2.15 -5.55 3.97
C PHE A 18 1.27 -4.37 4.36
N LEU A 19 0.98 -3.50 3.39
CA LEU A 19 -0.04 -2.46 3.48
C LEU A 19 -1.31 -2.97 2.80
N GLU A 20 -2.43 -2.89 3.49
CA GLU A 20 -3.74 -3.15 2.92
C GLU A 20 -4.23 -1.90 2.17
N LEU A 21 -4.67 -2.11 0.94
CA LEU A 21 -5.07 -1.08 0.00
C LEU A 21 -6.48 -1.35 -0.50
N GLU A 22 -7.23 -0.27 -0.72
CA GLU A 22 -8.47 -0.25 -1.46
C GLU A 22 -8.30 0.67 -2.68
N VAL A 23 -8.48 0.11 -3.87
CA VAL A 23 -8.25 0.78 -5.15
C VAL A 23 -9.58 0.86 -5.90
N LEU A 24 -9.99 2.05 -6.33
CA LEU A 24 -11.19 2.25 -7.13
C LEU A 24 -10.82 2.28 -8.61
N ILE A 25 -11.43 1.40 -9.40
CA ILE A 25 -11.15 1.24 -10.83
C ILE A 25 -12.44 1.11 -11.58
N ASP A 26 -12.65 2.02 -12.53
CA ASP A 26 -13.95 2.21 -13.17
C ASP A 26 -15.08 2.27 -12.12
N ASP A 27 -14.80 2.97 -11.01
CA ASP A 27 -15.67 3.13 -9.83
C ASP A 27 -16.02 1.85 -9.07
N MET A 28 -15.38 0.73 -9.39
CA MET A 28 -15.45 -0.51 -8.62
C MET A 28 -14.32 -0.58 -7.58
N PRO A 29 -14.63 -0.83 -6.29
CA PRO A 29 -13.61 -0.98 -5.26
C PRO A 29 -12.98 -2.38 -5.29
N TYR A 30 -11.65 -2.42 -5.37
CA TYR A 30 -10.83 -3.61 -5.30
C TYR A 30 -9.94 -3.55 -4.07
N LYS A 31 -9.84 -4.67 -3.34
CA LYS A 31 -8.98 -4.77 -2.16
C LYS A 31 -7.79 -5.67 -2.43
N GLY A 32 -6.65 -5.29 -1.88
CA GLY A 32 -5.56 -6.22 -1.68
C GLY A 32 -4.40 -5.57 -0.96
N LYS A 33 -3.22 -6.14 -1.11
CA LYS A 33 -2.07 -5.86 -0.25
C LYS A 33 -0.87 -5.46 -1.09
N VAL A 34 0.00 -4.60 -0.57
CA VAL A 34 1.31 -4.32 -1.16
C VAL A 34 2.39 -4.56 -0.12
N ARG A 35 3.42 -5.31 -0.50
CA ARG A 35 4.58 -5.55 0.35
C ARG A 35 5.44 -4.29 0.40
N LYS A 36 5.72 -3.75 1.59
CA LYS A 36 6.50 -2.51 1.74
C LYS A 36 7.93 -2.67 1.23
N SER A 37 8.55 -3.83 1.49
CA SER A 37 9.97 -4.08 1.18
C SER A 37 10.25 -4.24 -0.32
N THR A 38 9.37 -4.94 -1.04
CA THR A 38 9.55 -5.26 -2.46
C THR A 38 8.61 -4.51 -3.38
N ARG A 39 7.68 -3.72 -2.81
CA ARG A 39 6.58 -3.04 -3.53
C ARG A 39 5.68 -4.01 -4.31
N LEU A 40 5.69 -5.30 -3.93
CA LEU A 40 4.99 -6.37 -4.64
C LEU A 40 3.53 -6.46 -4.18
N MET A 41 2.58 -6.39 -5.11
CA MET A 41 1.15 -6.43 -4.80
C MET A 41 0.59 -7.86 -4.74
N THR A 42 -0.30 -8.12 -3.80
CA THR A 42 -0.95 -9.42 -3.57
C THR A 42 -2.45 -9.24 -3.25
N PRO A 43 -3.38 -9.83 -4.01
CA PRO A 43 -3.16 -10.56 -5.27
C PRO A 43 -2.41 -9.69 -6.31
N PRO A 44 -1.94 -10.21 -7.45
CA PRO A 44 -1.24 -9.40 -8.45
C PRO A 44 -2.19 -8.43 -9.19
N PHE A 45 -3.17 -7.86 -8.47
CA PHE A 45 -4.59 -8.09 -8.76
C PHE A 45 -5.15 -7.27 -9.87
N ILE A 46 -4.31 -6.50 -10.54
CA ILE A 46 -4.56 -6.10 -11.90
C ILE A 46 -3.18 -5.87 -12.46
N TYR A 47 -2.57 -6.92 -13.02
CA TYR A 47 -1.19 -6.94 -13.52
C TYR A 47 -0.80 -5.71 -14.38
N LYS A 48 -1.79 -4.97 -14.88
CA LYS A 48 -1.66 -3.78 -15.72
C LYS A 48 -1.68 -2.44 -14.96
N HIS A 49 -2.04 -2.40 -13.69
CA HIS A 49 -2.23 -1.17 -12.91
C HIS A 49 -1.27 -1.02 -11.73
N GLN A 50 -0.37 -2.00 -11.51
CA GLN A 50 0.60 -1.95 -10.41
C GLN A 50 1.38 -0.64 -10.37
N ASP A 51 1.94 -0.23 -11.51
CA ASP A 51 2.76 0.99 -11.59
C ASP A 51 1.94 2.25 -11.30
N GLN A 52 0.72 2.34 -11.84
CA GLN A 52 -0.21 3.46 -11.58
C GLN A 52 -0.58 3.57 -10.10
N ILE A 53 -0.80 2.44 -9.42
CA ILE A 53 -1.14 2.41 -7.99
C ILE A 53 0.07 2.83 -7.16
N ILE A 54 1.28 2.34 -7.47
CA ILE A 54 2.52 2.73 -6.78
C ILE A 54 2.77 4.23 -6.93
N GLU A 55 2.59 4.77 -8.13
CA GLU A 55 2.72 6.20 -8.42
C GLU A 55 1.70 7.03 -7.62
N LEU A 56 0.43 6.61 -7.57
CA LEU A 56 -0.63 7.29 -6.82
C LEU A 56 -0.44 7.24 -5.30
N ILE A 57 0.13 6.17 -4.77
CA ILE A 57 0.49 6.11 -3.34
C ILE A 57 1.62 7.10 -3.04
N GLY A 58 2.57 7.24 -3.98
CA GLY A 58 3.74 8.10 -3.86
C GLY A 58 4.79 7.51 -2.91
N GLU A 59 6.08 7.65 -3.26
CA GLU A 59 7.19 7.12 -2.45
C GLU A 59 7.20 7.65 -1.01
N ASN A 60 6.68 8.87 -0.80
CA ASN A 60 6.60 9.50 0.52
C ASN A 60 5.66 8.78 1.48
N LYS A 61 4.58 8.12 1.02
CA LYS A 61 3.68 7.39 1.94
C LYS A 61 4.23 6.03 2.35
N PHE A 62 4.99 5.38 1.48
CA PHE A 62 5.74 4.17 1.84
C PHE A 62 6.84 4.45 2.86
N LYS A 63 7.54 5.59 2.75
CA LYS A 63 8.54 6.02 3.73
C LYS A 63 7.93 6.52 5.05
N ALA A 64 6.87 7.34 4.98
CA ALA A 64 6.26 7.94 6.18
C ALA A 64 5.71 6.90 7.18
N MET A 65 5.18 5.77 6.72
CA MET A 65 4.75 4.67 7.59
C MET A 65 5.88 3.70 7.99
N CYS A 66 7.05 3.74 7.34
CA CYS A 66 8.22 3.03 7.86
C CYS A 66 8.83 3.74 9.07
N SER A 67 8.71 5.06 9.17
CA SER A 67 9.25 5.83 10.31
C SER A 67 8.43 5.66 11.59
N LEU A 68 7.12 5.46 11.49
CA LEU A 68 6.24 5.29 12.66
C LEU A 68 6.51 4.02 13.48
N LYS A 69 7.20 3.02 12.92
CA LYS A 69 7.58 1.79 13.62
C LYS A 69 8.98 1.83 14.24
N LEU A 70 9.82 2.81 13.87
CA LEU A 70 11.19 2.90 14.39
C LEU A 70 11.28 3.73 15.69
N GLU A 71 10.33 4.63 15.95
CA GLU A 71 10.32 5.42 17.19
C GLU A 71 9.63 4.72 18.37
N SER A 72 8.86 3.65 18.15
CA SER A 72 8.19 2.92 19.23
C SER A 72 9.08 1.90 19.97
N ASP A 73 10.27 1.60 19.45
CA ASP A 73 11.24 0.68 20.09
C ASP A 73 12.36 1.42 20.88
N PHE A 74 12.27 2.75 21.02
CA PHE A 74 13.28 3.56 21.74
C PHE A 74 12.81 4.13 23.09
N PHE A 75 11.80 3.53 23.72
CA PHE A 75 11.52 3.73 25.15
C PHE A 75 11.77 2.42 25.91
N ILE A 76 13.05 2.13 26.16
CA ILE A 76 13.46 1.28 27.28
C ILE A 76 13.78 2.24 28.43
N ASP A 77 13.09 2.02 29.57
CA ASP A 77 13.25 2.57 30.92
C ASP A 77 14.26 3.72 31.17
#